data_AF-A0A1V4YP16-F1
#
_entry.id   AF-A0A1V4YP16-F1
#
_cell.length_a   1.000
_cell.length_b   1.000
_cell.length_c   1.000
_cell.angle_alpha   90.00
_cell.angle_beta   90.00
_cell.angle_gamma   90.00
#
_symmetry.space_group_name_H-M   'P 1'
#
loop_
_entity.id
_entity.type
_entity.pdbx_description
1 polymer ?
#
loop_
_entity_poly.entity_id
_entity_poly.type
_entity_poly.pdbx_seq_one_letter_code
_entity_poly.pdbx_strand_id
1 'polypeptide(L)'
;MDVLLALIIITMVIGMSADALDIVSFKISDYSSGKSLDRIAIDAADILINTPGTPDWENSNDTQFVTPGLAQDTNGTKNTTKILSFAKITHLEARYHEFMGNVIPPGANSSLTIYPASSTLEPMEVGNGTPPPEVTEVAVVNRTVLVNFRDFKILTSMTSNSKQEICPHYNYTGFTGHSKPADNSTTGWKCSCFKITQEDLNTTDFYILTDPPVLEDSGGWILDRPDKISIEKETFSGHPILVNDKINEMIGDDEEAVIWLHVQMPNDHFKSSNTYLIGVPKGTPPDEVRIEYLHPQPCSFVLKIWME
;
A
#
# COMPACT_ATOMS: atom_id res chain seq x y z
N MET A 1 -61.72 20.62 50.19
CA MET A 1 -60.43 21.33 50.09
C MET A 1 -59.28 20.33 49.96
N ASP A 2 -59.16 19.35 50.86
CA ASP A 2 -58.04 18.40 50.86
C ASP A 2 -57.90 17.56 49.58
N VAL A 3 -59.00 17.11 48.99
CA VAL A 3 -58.97 16.33 47.74
C VAL A 3 -58.44 17.15 46.56
N LEU A 4 -58.73 18.44 46.54
CA LEU A 4 -58.33 19.36 45.46
C LEU A 4 -56.84 19.72 45.58
N LEU A 5 -56.35 19.91 46.80
CA LEU A 5 -54.93 20.11 47.09
C LEU A 5 -54.10 18.85 46.75
N ALA A 6 -54.61 17.66 47.10
CA ALA A 6 -53.97 16.39 46.78
C ALA A 6 -53.85 16.17 45.27
N LEU A 7 -54.88 16.55 44.50
CA LEU A 7 -54.87 16.48 43.04
C LEU A 7 -53.78 17.35 42.41
N ILE A 8 -53.60 18.58 42.90
CA ILE A 8 -52.54 19.49 42.39
C ILE A 8 -51.16 18.86 42.58
N ILE A 9 -50.88 18.33 43.77
CA ILE A 9 -49.59 17.69 44.09
C ILE A 9 -49.36 16.46 43.20
N ILE A 10 -50.38 15.62 43.01
CA ILE A 10 -50.30 14.44 42.14
C ILE A 10 -50.01 14.84 40.69
N THR A 11 -50.73 15.85 40.16
CA THR A 11 -50.50 16.31 38.78
C THR A 11 -49.12 16.90 38.57
N MET A 12 -48.56 17.59 39.58
CA MET A 12 -47.20 18.13 39.53
C MET A 12 -46.15 17.01 39.51
N VAL A 13 -46.32 15.99 40.36
CA VAL A 13 -45.41 14.83 40.40
C VAL A 13 -45.48 14.03 39.09
N ILE A 14 -46.67 13.84 38.53
CA ILE A 14 -46.84 13.15 37.24
C ILE A 14 -46.21 13.96 36.10
N GLY A 15 -46.39 15.29 36.06
CA GLY A 15 -45.79 16.15 35.04
C GLY A 15 -44.25 16.09 35.07
N MET A 16 -43.65 16.25 36.25
CA MET A 16 -42.19 16.13 36.40
C MET A 16 -41.66 14.73 36.07
N SER A 17 -42.46 13.69 36.34
CA SER A 17 -42.09 12.31 36.00
C SER A 17 -42.19 12.07 34.49
N ALA A 18 -43.17 12.66 33.80
CA ALA A 18 -43.31 12.56 32.36
C ALA A 18 -42.12 13.21 31.64
N ASP A 19 -41.71 14.42 32.04
CA ASP A 19 -40.54 15.10 31.47
C ASP A 19 -39.25 14.29 31.70
N ALA A 20 -39.09 13.70 32.89
CA ALA A 20 -37.95 12.84 33.20
C ALA A 20 -37.95 11.55 32.37
N LEU A 21 -39.13 10.95 32.16
CA LEU A 21 -39.30 9.76 31.32
C LEU A 21 -39.02 10.05 29.86
N ASP A 22 -39.41 11.22 29.34
CA ASP A 22 -39.13 11.62 27.96
C ASP A 22 -37.62 11.82 27.74
N ILE A 23 -36.93 12.45 28.69
CA ILE A 23 -35.46 12.60 28.63
C ILE A 23 -34.75 11.24 28.67
N VAL A 24 -35.22 10.32 29.52
CA VAL A 24 -34.65 8.96 29.62
C VAL A 24 -34.95 8.15 28.37
N SER A 25 -36.17 8.24 27.84
CA SER A 25 -36.59 7.59 26.59
C SER A 25 -35.76 8.06 25.40
N PHE A 26 -35.55 9.38 25.28
CA PHE A 26 -34.68 9.96 24.28
C PHE A 26 -33.25 9.42 24.38
N LYS A 27 -32.65 9.43 25.58
CA LYS A 27 -31.30 8.87 25.81
C LYS A 27 -31.20 7.37 25.53
N ILE A 28 -32.24 6.60 25.83
CA ILE A 28 -32.27 5.15 25.54
C ILE A 28 -32.34 4.92 24.02
N SER A 29 -33.16 5.70 23.32
CA SER A 29 -33.27 5.65 21.86
C SER A 29 -31.95 5.99 21.19
N ASP A 30 -31.35 7.12 21.58
CA ASP A 30 -30.05 7.63 21.08
C ASP A 30 -28.91 6.62 21.37
N TYR A 31 -28.89 6.05 22.57
CA TYR A 31 -27.93 5.01 22.91
C TYR A 31 -28.09 3.72 22.09
N SER A 32 -29.33 3.36 21.74
CA SER A 32 -29.62 2.20 20.90
C SER A 32 -29.27 2.44 19.43
N SER A 33 -29.55 3.64 18.89
CA SER A 33 -29.21 4.02 17.51
C SER A 33 -27.71 4.12 17.33
N GLY A 34 -27.00 4.85 18.22
CA GLY A 34 -25.55 4.98 18.15
C GLY A 34 -24.83 3.63 18.20
N LYS A 35 -25.23 2.72 19.10
CA LYS A 35 -24.67 1.35 19.14
C LYS A 35 -24.94 0.53 17.89
N SER A 36 -26.05 0.77 17.21
CA SER A 36 -26.35 0.07 15.96
C SER A 36 -25.49 0.59 14.82
N LEU A 37 -25.27 1.92 14.76
CA LEU A 37 -24.43 2.58 13.77
C LEU A 37 -22.95 2.20 13.94
N ASP A 38 -22.44 2.21 15.18
CA ASP A 38 -21.08 1.78 15.50
C ASP A 38 -20.83 0.35 15.07
N ARG A 39 -21.80 -0.54 15.32
CA ARG A 39 -21.71 -1.94 14.89
C ARG A 39 -21.70 -2.04 13.36
N ILE A 40 -22.56 -1.32 12.66
CA ILE A 40 -22.58 -1.30 11.18
C ILE A 40 -21.22 -0.84 10.64
N ALA A 41 -20.64 0.23 11.22
CA ALA A 41 -19.33 0.73 10.80
C ALA A 41 -18.21 -0.27 11.06
N ILE A 42 -18.21 -0.96 12.21
CA ILE A 42 -17.23 -2.00 12.52
C ILE A 42 -17.38 -3.18 11.56
N ASP A 43 -18.60 -3.69 11.35
CA ASP A 43 -18.88 -4.82 10.47
C ASP A 43 -18.47 -4.48 9.02
N ALA A 44 -18.80 -3.28 8.54
CA ALA A 44 -18.41 -2.79 7.22
C ALA A 44 -16.88 -2.67 7.07
N ALA A 45 -16.21 -2.07 8.05
CA ALA A 45 -14.75 -1.96 8.04
C ALA A 45 -14.08 -3.34 8.08
N ASP A 46 -14.61 -4.28 8.87
CA ASP A 46 -14.06 -5.63 8.97
C ASP A 46 -14.25 -6.43 7.66
N ILE A 47 -15.38 -6.27 6.97
CA ILE A 47 -15.58 -6.82 5.62
C ILE A 47 -14.52 -6.27 4.66
N LEU A 48 -14.38 -4.94 4.60
CA LEU A 48 -13.45 -4.28 3.69
C LEU A 48 -11.99 -4.62 3.99
N ILE A 49 -11.58 -4.67 5.25
CA ILE A 49 -10.16 -4.87 5.63
C ILE A 49 -9.77 -6.35 5.63
N ASN A 50 -10.64 -7.24 6.10
CA ASN A 50 -10.25 -8.61 6.41
C ASN A 50 -10.63 -9.62 5.32
N THR A 51 -11.36 -9.20 4.29
CA THR A 51 -11.77 -10.07 3.18
C THR A 51 -11.24 -9.57 1.84
N PRO A 52 -10.92 -10.47 0.90
CA PRO A 52 -10.59 -10.09 -0.48
C PRO A 52 -11.84 -9.73 -1.30
N GLY A 53 -13.03 -9.89 -0.74
CA GLY A 53 -14.29 -9.74 -1.45
C GLY A 53 -14.71 -11.00 -2.20
N THR A 54 -15.96 -11.04 -2.64
CA THR A 54 -16.54 -12.18 -3.35
C THR A 54 -17.68 -11.72 -4.27
N PRO A 55 -17.78 -12.21 -5.52
CA PRO A 55 -16.74 -12.97 -6.25
C PRO A 55 -15.50 -12.09 -6.52
N ASP A 56 -14.60 -12.54 -7.41
CA ASP A 56 -13.44 -11.77 -7.88
C ASP A 56 -13.90 -10.50 -8.64
N TRP A 57 -14.25 -9.49 -7.87
CA TRP A 57 -15.00 -8.32 -8.31
C TRP A 57 -14.11 -7.26 -8.93
N GLU A 58 -12.81 -7.25 -8.63
CA GLU A 58 -11.84 -6.36 -9.27
C GLU A 58 -11.66 -6.61 -10.78
N ASN A 59 -12.00 -7.82 -11.24
CA ASN A 59 -11.87 -8.25 -12.64
C ASN A 59 -13.21 -8.24 -13.39
N SER A 60 -14.29 -7.82 -12.73
CA SER A 60 -15.65 -7.84 -13.27
C SER A 60 -16.24 -6.44 -13.32
N ASN A 61 -17.05 -6.16 -14.34
CA ASN A 61 -17.85 -4.94 -14.40
C ASN A 61 -19.20 -5.08 -13.67
N ASP A 62 -19.51 -6.27 -13.14
CA ASP A 62 -20.76 -6.49 -12.41
C ASP A 62 -20.62 -6.05 -10.95
N THR A 63 -21.58 -5.24 -10.50
CA THR A 63 -21.71 -4.78 -9.10
C THR A 63 -22.81 -5.53 -8.35
N GLN A 64 -23.62 -6.34 -9.03
CA GLN A 64 -24.69 -7.10 -8.40
C GLN A 64 -24.13 -8.33 -7.69
N PHE A 65 -24.61 -8.56 -6.46
CA PHE A 65 -24.20 -9.71 -5.63
C PHE A 65 -22.70 -9.75 -5.30
N VAL A 66 -22.05 -8.58 -5.30
CA VAL A 66 -20.65 -8.42 -4.88
C VAL A 66 -20.59 -7.98 -3.43
N THR A 67 -19.85 -8.71 -2.61
CA THR A 67 -19.35 -8.19 -1.33
C THR A 67 -17.93 -7.67 -1.56
N PRO A 68 -17.70 -6.35 -1.63
CA PRO A 68 -16.37 -5.82 -1.85
C PRO A 68 -15.49 -6.08 -0.63
N GLY A 69 -14.22 -6.38 -0.90
CA GLY A 69 -13.19 -6.56 0.13
C GLY A 69 -11.85 -6.13 -0.44
N LEU A 70 -11.06 -5.43 0.36
CA LEU A 70 -9.83 -4.77 -0.07
C LEU A 70 -8.57 -5.57 0.26
N ALA A 71 -8.68 -6.65 1.06
CA ALA A 71 -7.54 -7.47 1.38
C ALA A 71 -6.94 -8.08 0.10
N GLN A 72 -5.61 -8.10 0.02
CA GLN A 72 -4.92 -8.76 -1.08
C GLN A 72 -5.17 -10.28 -1.01
N ASP A 73 -5.47 -10.92 -2.15
CA ASP A 73 -5.64 -12.37 -2.20
C ASP A 73 -4.26 -13.06 -2.13
N THR A 74 -4.01 -13.77 -1.04
CA THR A 74 -2.81 -14.58 -0.86
C THR A 74 -3.19 -16.06 -1.00
N ASN A 75 -3.28 -16.53 -2.25
CA ASN A 75 -3.37 -17.93 -2.69
C ASN A 75 -3.44 -18.97 -1.54
N GLY A 76 -4.62 -19.11 -0.92
CA GLY A 76 -4.95 -20.20 0.00
C GLY A 76 -4.46 -20.10 1.45
N THR A 77 -3.82 -19.02 1.89
CA THR A 77 -3.51 -18.82 3.32
C THR A 77 -4.59 -17.99 4.02
N LYS A 78 -5.26 -18.58 5.02
CA LYS A 78 -6.25 -17.90 5.91
C LYS A 78 -5.69 -16.73 6.71
N ASN A 79 -4.41 -16.41 6.55
CA ASN A 79 -3.84 -15.17 7.04
C ASN A 79 -4.02 -14.13 5.93
N THR A 80 -5.20 -13.49 5.89
CA THR A 80 -5.28 -12.19 5.25
C THR A 80 -4.36 -11.29 6.06
N THR A 81 -3.14 -11.10 5.55
CA THR A 81 -2.31 -10.00 6.03
C THR A 81 -3.19 -8.75 5.90
N LYS A 82 -3.15 -7.83 6.86
CA LYS A 82 -3.89 -6.55 6.80
C LYS A 82 -3.33 -5.63 5.69
N ILE A 83 -2.90 -6.21 4.57
CA ILE A 83 -2.36 -5.56 3.40
C ILE A 83 -3.53 -5.40 2.43
N LEU A 84 -3.90 -4.16 2.20
CA LEU A 84 -4.93 -3.79 1.24
C LEU A 84 -4.32 -3.64 -0.15
N SER A 85 -5.04 -4.12 -1.15
CA SER A 85 -4.68 -4.00 -2.57
C SER A 85 -5.07 -2.62 -3.10
N PHE A 86 -4.11 -1.87 -3.64
CA PHE A 86 -4.39 -0.59 -4.29
C PHE A 86 -5.30 -0.71 -5.51
N ALA A 87 -5.20 -1.81 -6.28
CA ALA A 87 -6.09 -2.07 -7.40
C ALA A 87 -7.56 -2.20 -6.93
N LYS A 88 -7.80 -2.87 -5.80
CA LYS A 88 -9.16 -2.97 -5.23
C LYS A 88 -9.64 -1.64 -4.67
N ILE A 89 -8.75 -0.86 -4.06
CA ILE A 89 -9.07 0.49 -3.55
C ILE A 89 -9.51 1.42 -4.70
N THR A 90 -8.74 1.46 -5.79
CA THR A 90 -9.06 2.30 -6.96
C THR A 90 -10.32 1.82 -7.68
N HIS A 91 -10.57 0.50 -7.74
CA HIS A 91 -11.82 -0.02 -8.29
C HIS A 91 -13.03 0.32 -7.41
N LEU A 92 -12.88 0.26 -6.08
CA LEU A 92 -13.91 0.72 -5.14
C LEU A 92 -14.18 2.22 -5.31
N GLU A 93 -13.14 3.04 -5.40
CA GLU A 93 -13.25 4.50 -5.59
C GLU A 93 -14.07 4.85 -6.83
N ALA A 94 -13.80 4.19 -7.95
CA ALA A 94 -14.47 4.44 -9.22
C ALA A 94 -15.99 4.22 -9.17
N ARG A 95 -16.48 3.33 -8.28
CA ARG A 95 -17.90 2.93 -8.18
C ARG A 95 -18.35 2.82 -6.73
N TYR A 96 -17.92 3.77 -5.92
CA TYR A 96 -18.02 3.72 -4.45
C TYR A 96 -19.44 3.42 -3.96
N HIS A 97 -20.43 4.16 -4.44
CA HIS A 97 -21.83 4.01 -4.01
C HIS A 97 -22.42 2.63 -4.36
N GLU A 98 -22.08 2.07 -5.51
CA GLU A 98 -22.60 0.77 -5.94
C GLU A 98 -22.07 -0.35 -5.04
N PHE A 99 -20.76 -0.36 -4.78
CA PHE A 99 -20.12 -1.38 -3.96
C PHE A 99 -20.45 -1.22 -2.48
N MET A 100 -20.41 0.01 -1.95
CA MET A 100 -20.74 0.25 -0.55
C MET A 100 -22.20 -0.06 -0.25
N GLY A 101 -23.12 0.11 -1.21
CA GLY A 101 -24.53 -0.30 -1.07
C GLY A 101 -24.72 -1.80 -0.79
N ASN A 102 -23.73 -2.64 -1.08
CA ASN A 102 -23.75 -4.08 -0.72
C ASN A 102 -23.14 -4.37 0.66
N VAL A 103 -22.49 -3.38 1.30
CA VAL A 103 -21.80 -3.51 2.60
C VAL A 103 -22.61 -2.85 3.72
N ILE A 104 -23.18 -1.68 3.44
CA ILE A 104 -23.93 -0.87 4.41
C ILE A 104 -25.43 -1.00 4.15
N PRO A 105 -26.28 -0.90 5.18
CA PRO A 105 -27.72 -1.04 5.00
C PRO A 105 -28.32 0.12 4.18
N PRO A 106 -29.47 -0.10 3.51
CA PRO A 106 -30.19 0.96 2.82
C PRO A 106 -30.53 2.12 3.76
N GLY A 107 -30.39 3.36 3.27
CA GLY A 107 -30.58 4.58 4.06
C GLY A 107 -29.36 5.01 4.88
N ALA A 108 -28.25 4.25 4.83
CA ALA A 108 -26.96 4.70 5.34
C ALA A 108 -26.09 5.22 4.20
N ASN A 109 -25.30 6.25 4.49
CA ASN A 109 -24.25 6.79 3.65
C ASN A 109 -22.89 6.59 4.30
N SER A 110 -21.83 6.65 3.50
CA SER A 110 -20.48 6.45 4.01
C SER A 110 -19.44 7.29 3.27
N SER A 111 -18.29 7.43 3.91
CA SER A 111 -17.06 7.99 3.33
C SER A 111 -15.88 7.16 3.78
N LEU A 112 -14.92 6.93 2.89
CA LEU A 112 -13.70 6.21 3.21
C LEU A 112 -12.49 7.03 2.77
N THR A 113 -11.59 7.28 3.72
CA THR A 113 -10.28 7.88 3.43
C THR A 113 -9.18 7.02 4.04
N ILE A 114 -8.11 6.81 3.27
CA ILE A 114 -6.93 6.06 3.72
C ILE A 114 -5.78 7.05 3.81
N TYR A 115 -5.26 7.25 5.02
CA TYR A 115 -4.18 8.19 5.31
C TYR A 115 -2.85 7.44 5.46
N PRO A 116 -1.88 7.61 4.56
CA PRO A 116 -0.54 7.10 4.75
C PRO A 116 0.09 7.69 6.02
N ALA A 117 0.89 6.89 6.74
CA ALA A 117 1.69 7.42 7.85
C ALA A 117 2.85 8.30 7.35
N SER A 118 3.32 8.06 6.13
CA SER A 118 4.33 8.91 5.49
C SER A 118 3.70 10.20 4.97
N SER A 119 4.29 11.35 5.29
CA SER A 119 3.88 12.66 4.75
C SER A 119 4.25 12.84 3.28
N THR A 120 5.04 11.92 2.70
CA THR A 120 5.43 11.97 1.29
C THR A 120 4.39 11.32 0.37
N LEU A 121 3.38 10.65 0.94
CA LEU A 121 2.27 10.03 0.22
C LEU A 121 0.98 10.78 0.54
N GLU A 122 0.16 10.99 -0.49
CA GLU A 122 -1.10 11.70 -0.34
C GLU A 122 -2.20 10.76 0.20
N PRO A 123 -3.16 11.27 1.01
CA PRO A 123 -4.34 10.53 1.40
C PRO A 123 -5.17 10.10 0.19
N MET A 124 -5.71 8.88 0.22
CA MET A 124 -6.63 8.39 -0.80
C MET A 124 -8.07 8.59 -0.34
N GLU A 125 -8.80 9.47 -1.00
CA GLU A 125 -10.23 9.70 -0.78
C GLU A 125 -11.06 8.73 -1.64
N VAL A 126 -11.32 7.54 -1.11
CA VAL A 126 -12.05 6.46 -1.82
C VAL A 126 -13.54 6.79 -1.93
N GLY A 127 -14.11 7.41 -0.89
CA GLY A 127 -15.49 7.89 -0.89
C GLY A 127 -15.55 9.30 -0.33
N ASN A 128 -16.07 10.24 -1.13
CA ASN A 128 -16.07 11.68 -0.83
C ASN A 128 -17.35 12.19 -0.15
N GLY A 129 -18.18 11.29 0.36
CA GLY A 129 -19.40 11.67 1.08
C GLY A 129 -19.07 12.53 2.30
N THR A 130 -19.83 13.59 2.51
CA THR A 130 -19.78 14.38 3.74
C THR A 130 -21.13 14.34 4.43
N PRO A 131 -21.20 14.07 5.74
CA PRO A 131 -22.46 14.09 6.46
C PRO A 131 -23.07 15.49 6.38
N PRO A 132 -24.34 15.62 5.96
CA PRO A 132 -25.07 16.87 5.98
C PRO A 132 -25.09 17.49 7.39
N PRO A 133 -25.27 18.82 7.52
CA PRO A 133 -25.32 19.49 8.83
C PRO A 133 -26.43 19.00 9.76
N GLU A 134 -27.45 18.35 9.19
CA GLU A 134 -28.63 17.84 9.89
C GLU A 134 -28.40 16.48 10.56
N VAL A 135 -27.34 15.77 10.16
CA VAL A 135 -26.94 14.49 10.75
C VAL A 135 -26.35 14.71 12.14
N THR A 136 -26.99 14.13 13.15
CA THR A 136 -26.56 14.25 14.55
C THR A 136 -25.55 13.19 14.96
N GLU A 137 -25.56 12.01 14.31
CA GLU A 137 -24.70 10.88 14.66
C GLU A 137 -23.88 10.39 13.46
N VAL A 138 -22.57 10.27 13.64
CA VAL A 138 -21.63 9.70 12.67
C VAL A 138 -20.75 8.68 13.37
N ALA A 139 -20.84 7.41 12.95
CA ALA A 139 -19.95 6.36 13.42
C ALA A 139 -18.62 6.45 12.65
N VAL A 140 -17.50 6.37 13.37
CA VAL A 140 -16.16 6.46 12.78
C VAL A 140 -15.32 5.26 13.22
N VAL A 141 -14.83 4.52 12.24
CA VAL A 141 -13.88 3.42 12.45
C VAL A 141 -12.53 3.82 11.90
N ASN A 142 -11.53 3.87 12.79
CA ASN A 142 -10.13 4.10 12.44
C ASN A 142 -9.31 2.84 12.75
N ARG A 143 -8.71 2.23 11.72
CA ARG A 143 -7.89 1.02 11.83
C ARG A 143 -6.53 1.22 11.18
N THR A 144 -5.49 0.71 11.81
CA THR A 144 -4.17 0.61 11.17
C THR A 144 -4.15 -0.59 10.23
N VAL A 145 -3.80 -0.33 8.98
CA VAL A 145 -3.64 -1.32 7.91
C VAL A 145 -2.31 -1.08 7.19
N LEU A 146 -1.88 -2.06 6.41
CA LEU A 146 -0.82 -1.90 5.42
C LEU A 146 -1.49 -1.73 4.06
N VAL A 147 -0.91 -0.92 3.18
CA VAL A 147 -1.42 -0.72 1.81
C VAL A 147 -0.28 -0.95 0.84
N ASN A 148 -0.51 -1.82 -0.14
CA ASN A 148 0.41 -1.98 -1.25
C ASN A 148 0.02 -1.03 -2.39
N PHE A 149 0.64 0.16 -2.43
CA PHE A 149 0.25 1.27 -3.33
C PHE A 149 0.52 1.02 -4.82
N ARG A 150 1.45 0.13 -5.15
CA ARG A 150 1.78 -0.23 -6.53
C ARG A 150 2.23 -1.69 -6.60
N ASP A 151 2.08 -2.29 -7.77
CA ASP A 151 2.59 -3.63 -8.04
C ASP A 151 4.03 -3.54 -8.58
N PHE A 152 4.93 -3.04 -7.74
CA PHE A 152 6.36 -2.96 -8.09
C PHE A 152 7.04 -4.27 -7.72
N LYS A 153 7.69 -4.89 -8.70
CA LYS A 153 8.43 -6.13 -8.51
C LYS A 153 9.90 -5.81 -8.25
N ILE A 154 10.44 -6.23 -7.12
CA ILE A 154 11.89 -6.17 -6.88
C ILE A 154 12.53 -7.36 -7.59
N LEU A 155 13.32 -7.11 -8.64
CA LEU A 155 14.05 -8.16 -9.36
C LEU A 155 15.30 -8.58 -8.59
N THR A 156 16.04 -7.60 -8.09
CA THR A 156 17.17 -7.81 -7.19
C THR A 156 17.35 -6.63 -6.24
N SER A 157 17.95 -6.87 -5.07
CA SER A 157 18.28 -5.83 -4.11
C SER A 157 19.61 -6.12 -3.41
N MET A 158 20.35 -5.05 -3.13
CA MET A 158 21.58 -5.08 -2.36
C MET A 158 21.38 -4.20 -1.13
N THR A 159 21.00 -4.84 -0.03
CA THR A 159 20.75 -4.16 1.24
C THR A 159 21.89 -4.41 2.22
N SER A 160 21.89 -3.72 3.36
CA SER A 160 22.88 -3.96 4.43
C SER A 160 22.85 -5.41 4.95
N ASN A 161 21.69 -6.07 4.91
CA ASN A 161 21.48 -7.42 5.41
C ASN A 161 21.48 -8.52 4.32
N SER A 162 21.59 -8.15 3.03
CA SER A 162 21.57 -9.13 1.94
C SER A 162 22.85 -9.99 1.96
N LYS A 163 22.69 -11.31 1.80
CA LYS A 163 23.84 -12.20 1.56
C LYS A 163 24.50 -11.81 0.25
N GLN A 164 25.79 -11.52 0.28
CA GLN A 164 26.53 -11.18 -0.92
C GLN A 164 26.68 -12.40 -1.84
N GLU A 165 26.20 -12.28 -3.07
CA GLU A 165 26.43 -13.28 -4.11
C GLU A 165 27.88 -13.23 -4.59
N ILE A 166 28.40 -14.39 -5.01
CA ILE A 166 29.73 -14.49 -5.60
C ILE A 166 29.59 -14.18 -7.07
N CYS A 167 30.14 -13.03 -7.48
CA CYS A 167 30.19 -12.60 -8.87
C CYS A 167 30.94 -13.64 -9.73
N PRO A 168 30.42 -14.03 -10.91
CA PRO A 168 31.03 -15.03 -11.77
C PRO A 168 32.35 -14.54 -12.40
N HIS A 169 32.64 -13.24 -12.32
CA HIS A 169 33.86 -12.63 -12.87
C HIS A 169 35.06 -12.74 -11.92
N TYR A 170 34.93 -13.44 -10.79
CA TYR A 170 36.05 -13.69 -9.87
C TYR A 170 37.07 -14.66 -10.52
N ASN A 171 38.31 -14.22 -10.70
CA ASN A 171 39.43 -14.96 -11.34
C ASN A 171 39.33 -15.18 -12.87
N TYR A 172 38.55 -14.40 -13.62
CA TYR A 172 38.61 -14.46 -15.09
C TYR A 172 39.88 -13.73 -15.60
N THR A 173 40.64 -14.34 -16.51
CA THR A 173 41.87 -13.76 -17.05
C THR A 173 41.58 -12.44 -17.79
N GLY A 174 42.23 -11.35 -17.36
CA GLY A 174 42.02 -10.00 -17.92
C GLY A 174 41.03 -9.13 -17.14
N PHE A 175 40.36 -9.68 -16.11
CA PHE A 175 39.46 -8.93 -15.24
C PHE A 175 39.93 -9.05 -13.78
N THR A 176 40.24 -7.94 -13.13
CA THR A 176 40.32 -7.92 -11.67
C THR A 176 38.90 -8.13 -11.15
N GLY A 177 38.56 -9.37 -10.79
CA GLY A 177 37.24 -9.72 -10.27
C GLY A 177 36.79 -8.77 -9.17
N HIS A 178 35.48 -8.60 -9.02
CA HIS A 178 34.90 -7.72 -8.02
C HIS A 178 35.31 -8.15 -6.61
N SER A 179 36.27 -7.42 -6.04
CA SER A 179 36.71 -7.65 -4.66
C SER A 179 35.58 -7.33 -3.72
N LYS A 180 35.26 -8.29 -2.83
CA LYS A 180 34.31 -8.06 -1.75
C LYS A 180 34.72 -6.82 -0.95
N PRO A 181 33.78 -6.09 -0.33
CA PRO A 181 34.09 -5.03 0.62
C PRO A 181 35.04 -5.61 1.68
N ALA A 182 36.30 -5.20 1.65
CA ALA A 182 37.32 -5.62 2.60
C ALA A 182 37.60 -4.46 3.56
N ASP A 183 37.86 -4.75 4.84
CA ASP A 183 38.04 -3.74 5.90
C ASP A 183 39.12 -2.68 5.60
N ASN A 184 40.08 -2.98 4.71
CA ASN A 184 41.19 -2.11 4.35
C ASN A 184 41.05 -1.41 2.97
N SER A 185 39.97 -1.66 2.23
CA SER A 185 39.68 -0.95 0.98
C SER A 185 38.76 0.24 1.26
N THR A 186 38.94 1.35 0.54
CA THR A 186 38.02 2.50 0.62
C THR A 186 36.73 2.25 -0.13
N THR A 187 36.74 1.36 -1.13
CA THR A 187 35.58 1.00 -1.96
C THR A 187 35.43 -0.52 -2.08
N GLY A 188 34.21 -0.98 -2.31
CA GLY A 188 33.90 -2.40 -2.47
C GLY A 188 32.82 -2.61 -3.49
N TRP A 189 32.59 -3.88 -3.83
CA TRP A 189 31.55 -4.29 -4.76
C TRP A 189 30.49 -5.14 -4.06
N LYS A 190 29.21 -4.85 -4.28
CA LYS A 190 28.12 -5.81 -4.09
C LYS A 190 27.57 -6.18 -5.47
N CYS A 191 27.22 -7.45 -5.62
CA CYS A 191 26.73 -8.01 -6.87
C CYS A 191 25.51 -8.84 -6.55
N SER A 192 24.51 -8.81 -7.42
CA SER A 192 23.41 -9.77 -7.41
C SER A 192 22.86 -9.95 -8.82
N CYS A 193 22.37 -11.15 -9.10
CA CYS A 193 21.79 -11.48 -10.38
C CYS A 193 20.26 -11.49 -10.35
N PHE A 194 19.68 -11.40 -11.53
CA PHE A 194 18.25 -11.58 -11.75
C PHE A 194 18.03 -12.22 -13.11
N LYS A 195 16.89 -12.89 -13.25
CA LYS A 195 16.44 -13.48 -14.50
C LYS A 195 15.39 -12.58 -15.14
N ILE A 196 15.47 -12.43 -16.45
CA ILE A 196 14.54 -11.64 -17.25
C ILE A 196 14.23 -12.36 -18.56
N THR A 197 13.03 -12.14 -19.09
CA THR A 197 12.54 -12.71 -20.35
C THR A 197 12.19 -11.61 -21.36
N GLN A 198 12.07 -11.98 -22.64
CA GLN A 198 11.53 -11.09 -23.67
C GLN A 198 10.10 -10.61 -23.37
N GLU A 199 9.29 -11.43 -22.70
CA GLU A 199 7.93 -11.05 -22.29
C GLU A 199 7.95 -9.94 -21.22
N ASP A 200 8.89 -10.00 -20.28
CA ASP A 200 9.05 -8.97 -19.26
C ASP A 200 9.37 -7.61 -19.92
N LEU A 201 10.23 -7.55 -20.94
CA LEU A 201 10.55 -6.32 -21.69
C LEU A 201 9.35 -5.71 -22.42
N ASN A 202 8.38 -6.54 -22.80
CA ASN A 202 7.18 -6.07 -23.50
C ASN A 202 6.18 -5.40 -22.56
N THR A 203 6.19 -5.75 -21.29
CA THR A 203 5.15 -5.39 -20.31
C THR A 203 5.67 -4.54 -19.14
N THR A 204 6.99 -4.45 -18.96
CA THR A 204 7.62 -3.88 -17.77
C THR A 204 8.72 -2.88 -18.14
N ASP A 205 8.78 -1.76 -17.41
CA ASP A 205 9.93 -0.87 -17.37
C ASP A 205 10.81 -1.18 -16.15
N PHE A 206 12.12 -1.12 -16.34
CA PHE A 206 13.11 -1.49 -15.34
C PHE A 206 13.86 -0.28 -14.85
N TYR A 207 13.89 -0.11 -13.53
CA TYR A 207 14.53 1.03 -12.89
C TYR A 207 15.54 0.60 -11.85
N ILE A 208 16.69 1.28 -11.82
CA ILE A 208 17.64 1.24 -10.70
C ILE A 208 17.33 2.38 -9.73
N LEU A 209 17.25 2.04 -8.45
CA LEU A 209 16.94 2.94 -7.33
C LEU A 209 17.96 2.81 -6.22
N THR A 210 18.21 3.89 -5.49
CA THR A 210 19.02 3.89 -4.27
C THR A 210 18.27 4.53 -3.11
N ASP A 211 18.44 3.96 -1.91
CA ASP A 211 17.92 4.50 -0.66
C ASP A 211 19.10 4.71 0.30
N PRO A 212 19.51 5.94 0.64
CA PRO A 212 18.92 7.22 0.22
C PRO A 212 19.10 7.51 -1.29
N PRO A 213 18.26 8.39 -1.88
CA PRO A 213 18.29 8.68 -3.32
C PRO A 213 19.61 9.27 -3.77
N VAL A 214 20.20 10.19 -3.00
CA VAL A 214 21.49 10.80 -3.31
C VAL A 214 22.60 10.09 -2.54
N LEU A 215 23.62 9.68 -3.26
CA LEU A 215 24.85 9.13 -2.71
C LEU A 215 25.91 10.23 -2.77
N GLU A 216 26.37 10.69 -1.61
CA GLU A 216 27.31 11.83 -1.49
C GLU A 216 28.69 11.55 -2.11
N ASP A 217 29.04 10.28 -2.29
CA ASP A 217 30.30 9.83 -2.87
C ASP A 217 30.04 8.99 -4.12
N SER A 218 30.91 9.11 -5.12
CA SER A 218 30.85 8.60 -6.50
C SER A 218 30.68 7.06 -6.65
N GLY A 219 29.58 6.54 -6.14
CA GLY A 219 29.10 5.20 -6.37
C GLY A 219 28.74 5.02 -7.84
N GLY A 220 28.82 3.79 -8.32
CA GLY A 220 28.35 3.49 -9.65
C GLY A 220 27.98 2.04 -9.81
N TRP A 221 27.42 1.73 -10.97
CA TRP A 221 26.84 0.45 -11.24
C TRP A 221 27.20 -0.03 -12.65
N ILE A 222 27.15 -1.34 -12.83
CA ILE A 222 27.37 -2.03 -14.10
C ILE A 222 26.28 -3.08 -14.23
N LEU A 223 25.67 -3.15 -15.40
CA LEU A 223 24.86 -4.30 -15.82
C LEU A 223 25.66 -5.08 -16.87
N ASP A 224 25.70 -6.39 -16.71
CA ASP A 224 26.32 -7.29 -17.69
C ASP A 224 25.74 -8.71 -17.62
N ARG A 225 26.24 -9.58 -18.49
CA ARG A 225 25.98 -11.02 -18.42
C ARG A 225 27.28 -11.77 -18.12
N PRO A 226 27.20 -12.96 -17.49
CA PRO A 226 28.38 -13.79 -17.22
C PRO A 226 29.21 -14.12 -18.47
N ASP A 227 28.55 -14.22 -19.63
CA ASP A 227 29.13 -14.52 -20.94
C ASP A 227 29.50 -13.27 -21.75
N LYS A 228 29.02 -12.08 -21.36
CA LYS A 228 29.28 -10.79 -22.02
C LYS A 228 29.53 -9.71 -20.97
N ILE A 229 30.77 -9.63 -20.49
CA ILE A 229 31.20 -8.74 -19.41
C ILE A 229 31.25 -7.28 -19.89
N SER A 230 30.80 -6.35 -19.04
CA SER A 230 30.94 -4.91 -19.27
C SER A 230 31.95 -4.29 -18.30
N ILE A 231 32.68 -3.28 -18.78
CA ILE A 231 33.55 -2.41 -17.96
C ILE A 231 33.00 -0.97 -17.86
N GLU A 232 31.88 -0.70 -18.53
CA GLU A 232 31.29 0.63 -18.57
C GLU A 232 30.52 0.89 -17.27
N LYS A 233 31.17 1.61 -16.37
CA LYS A 233 30.60 2.03 -15.09
C LYS A 233 29.74 3.28 -15.29
N GLU A 234 28.48 3.15 -14.89
CA GLU A 234 27.52 4.24 -14.83
C GLU A 234 27.45 4.84 -13.42
N THR A 235 27.00 6.09 -13.31
CA THR A 235 26.86 6.79 -12.03
C THR A 235 25.41 6.83 -11.57
N PHE A 236 25.19 6.87 -10.26
CA PHE A 236 23.87 7.18 -9.70
C PHE A 236 23.54 8.66 -9.87
N SER A 237 22.26 8.99 -10.10
CA SER A 237 21.80 10.33 -10.47
C SER A 237 20.85 10.98 -9.46
N GLY A 238 20.63 10.37 -8.29
CA GLY A 238 19.67 10.87 -7.31
C GLY A 238 18.20 10.52 -7.61
N HIS A 239 17.93 9.93 -8.78
CA HIS A 239 16.59 9.68 -9.30
C HIS A 239 16.54 8.27 -9.92
N PRO A 240 15.33 7.71 -10.14
CA PRO A 240 15.17 6.42 -10.79
C PRO A 240 15.80 6.39 -12.18
N ILE A 241 16.63 5.37 -12.44
CA ILE A 241 17.36 5.24 -13.71
C ILE A 241 16.71 4.15 -14.55
N LEU A 242 16.10 4.52 -15.67
CA LEU A 242 15.53 3.58 -16.64
C LEU A 242 16.65 2.80 -17.34
N VAL A 243 16.57 1.47 -17.35
CA VAL A 243 17.62 0.59 -17.90
C VAL A 243 17.14 -0.36 -18.99
N ASN A 244 15.93 -0.16 -19.53
CA ASN A 244 15.34 -1.02 -20.56
C ASN A 244 16.26 -1.20 -21.77
N ASP A 245 16.86 -0.13 -22.29
CA ASP A 245 17.71 -0.21 -23.49
C ASP A 245 18.93 -1.12 -23.26
N LYS A 246 19.58 -0.98 -22.08
CA LYS A 246 20.72 -1.82 -21.68
C LYS A 246 20.30 -3.29 -21.51
N ILE A 247 19.17 -3.54 -20.84
CA ILE A 247 18.64 -4.90 -20.67
C ILE A 247 18.27 -5.51 -22.02
N ASN A 248 17.60 -4.76 -22.89
CA ASN A 248 17.20 -5.22 -24.23
C ASN A 248 18.42 -5.59 -25.08
N GLU A 249 19.49 -4.79 -25.05
CA GLU A 249 20.74 -5.14 -25.73
C GLU A 249 21.41 -6.40 -25.15
N MET A 250 21.30 -6.60 -23.83
CA MET A 250 21.87 -7.78 -23.16
C MET A 250 21.09 -9.07 -23.44
N ILE A 251 19.76 -9.00 -23.51
CA ILE A 251 18.95 -10.16 -23.90
C ILE A 251 19.20 -10.48 -25.38
N GLY A 252 19.20 -9.47 -26.26
CA GLY A 252 19.39 -9.67 -27.69
C GLY A 252 18.31 -10.59 -28.27
N ASP A 253 18.73 -11.67 -28.93
CA ASP A 253 17.84 -12.66 -29.55
C ASP A 253 17.47 -13.82 -28.60
N ASP A 254 18.00 -13.85 -27.38
CA ASP A 254 17.69 -14.91 -26.41
C ASP A 254 16.24 -14.75 -25.87
N GLU A 255 15.55 -15.86 -25.58
CA GLU A 255 14.22 -15.82 -24.95
C GLU A 255 14.28 -15.34 -23.49
N GLU A 256 15.38 -15.67 -22.80
CA GLU A 256 15.66 -15.31 -21.42
C GLU A 256 17.16 -15.10 -21.19
N ALA A 257 17.50 -14.25 -20.22
CA ALA A 257 18.88 -14.02 -19.80
C ALA A 257 19.00 -13.90 -18.28
N VAL A 258 20.17 -14.28 -17.77
CA VAL A 258 20.59 -13.95 -16.40
C VAL A 258 21.52 -12.76 -16.48
N ILE A 259 21.10 -11.64 -15.90
CA ILE A 259 21.84 -10.39 -15.87
C ILE A 259 22.35 -10.16 -14.46
N TRP A 260 23.54 -9.59 -14.35
CA TRP A 260 24.16 -9.22 -13.09
C TRP A 260 24.16 -7.71 -12.94
N LEU A 261 23.71 -7.24 -11.77
CA LEU A 261 23.89 -5.88 -11.33
C LEU A 261 25.07 -5.84 -10.35
N HIS A 262 26.10 -5.10 -10.72
CA HIS A 262 27.25 -4.82 -9.88
C HIS A 262 27.19 -3.39 -9.41
N VAL A 263 27.34 -3.17 -8.10
CA VAL A 263 27.32 -1.86 -7.48
C VAL A 263 28.62 -1.66 -6.74
N GLN A 264 29.33 -0.59 -7.10
CA GLN A 264 30.56 -0.15 -6.46
C GLN A 264 30.29 1.09 -5.63
N MET A 265 30.58 1.03 -4.34
CA MET A 265 30.39 2.15 -3.42
C MET A 265 31.47 2.13 -2.33
N PRO A 266 31.65 3.25 -1.60
CA PRO A 266 32.46 3.22 -0.38
C PRO A 266 31.94 2.17 0.62
N ASN A 267 32.84 1.53 1.37
CA ASN A 267 32.48 0.36 2.17
C ASN A 267 31.53 0.67 3.33
N ASP A 268 31.61 1.87 3.88
CA ASP A 268 30.71 2.41 4.89
C ASP A 268 29.28 2.62 4.34
N HIS A 269 29.14 3.02 3.08
CA HIS A 269 27.84 3.21 2.45
C HIS A 269 27.05 1.91 2.29
N PHE A 270 27.71 0.75 2.16
CA PHE A 270 27.00 -0.54 2.09
C PHE A 270 26.24 -0.92 3.38
N LYS A 271 26.44 -0.18 4.48
CA LYS A 271 25.70 -0.35 5.75
C LYS A 271 24.50 0.58 5.85
N SER A 272 24.54 1.73 5.18
CA SER A 272 23.54 2.80 5.27
C SER A 272 22.75 3.03 3.98
N SER A 273 23.17 2.41 2.87
CA SER A 273 22.55 2.56 1.55
C SER A 273 22.10 1.21 1.00
N ASN A 274 20.93 1.22 0.39
CA ASN A 274 20.36 0.08 -0.33
C ASN A 274 20.28 0.42 -1.83
N THR A 275 20.44 -0.59 -2.68
CA THR A 275 20.19 -0.47 -4.13
C THR A 275 19.18 -1.50 -4.56
N TYR A 276 18.26 -1.10 -5.42
CA TYR A 276 17.20 -1.96 -5.95
C TYR A 276 17.21 -1.89 -7.48
N LEU A 277 17.00 -3.04 -8.11
CA LEU A 277 16.52 -3.10 -9.48
C LEU A 277 15.08 -3.59 -9.42
N ILE A 278 14.18 -2.81 -10.00
CA ILE A 278 12.76 -3.06 -9.93
C ILE A 278 12.13 -3.08 -11.33
N GLY A 279 11.01 -3.77 -11.43
CA GLY A 279 10.13 -3.80 -12.58
C GLY A 279 8.81 -3.13 -12.22
N VAL A 280 8.37 -2.21 -13.07
CA VAL A 280 7.11 -1.47 -12.94
C VAL A 280 6.31 -1.60 -14.24
N PRO A 281 4.97 -1.38 -14.24
CA PRO A 281 4.19 -1.40 -15.47
C PRO A 281 4.80 -0.51 -16.55
N LYS A 282 4.88 -1.01 -17.79
CA LYS A 282 5.48 -0.26 -18.90
C LYS A 282 4.76 1.07 -19.14
N GLY A 283 5.55 2.10 -19.40
CA GLY A 283 5.09 3.48 -19.53
C GLY A 283 5.04 4.25 -18.20
N THR A 284 5.42 3.64 -17.06
CA THR A 284 5.49 4.35 -15.78
C THR A 284 6.62 5.39 -15.83
N PRO A 285 6.35 6.68 -15.62
CA PRO A 285 7.36 7.71 -15.70
C PRO A 285 8.26 7.71 -14.45
N PRO A 286 9.54 8.16 -14.54
CA PRO A 286 10.50 8.05 -13.44
C PRO A 286 10.06 8.75 -12.14
N ASP A 287 9.30 9.83 -12.22
CA ASP A 287 8.80 10.58 -11.05
C ASP A 287 7.73 9.80 -10.24
N GLU A 288 7.05 8.84 -10.86
CA GLU A 288 6.14 7.91 -10.17
C GLU A 288 6.86 6.71 -9.55
N VAL A 289 8.15 6.52 -9.85
CA VAL A 289 8.93 5.39 -9.36
C VAL A 289 9.60 5.73 -8.03
N ARG A 290 8.94 5.36 -6.93
CA ARG A 290 9.35 5.76 -5.58
C ARG A 290 9.64 4.58 -4.68
N ILE A 291 10.61 4.73 -3.77
CA ILE A 291 11.02 3.66 -2.83
C ILE A 291 9.88 3.30 -1.87
N GLU A 292 9.02 4.26 -1.51
CA GLU A 292 7.86 4.01 -0.66
C GLU A 292 6.87 3.02 -1.29
N TYR A 293 6.92 2.81 -2.61
CA TYR A 293 6.06 1.84 -3.30
C TYR A 293 6.64 0.42 -3.36
N LEU A 294 7.87 0.19 -2.87
CA LEU A 294 8.50 -1.13 -2.88
C LEU A 294 7.97 -2.06 -1.79
N HIS A 295 7.34 -1.49 -0.77
CA HIS A 295 6.87 -2.22 0.40
C HIS A 295 5.49 -1.71 0.83
N PRO A 296 4.62 -2.57 1.40
CA PRO A 296 3.36 -2.13 1.97
C PRO A 296 3.57 -1.06 3.03
N GLN A 297 2.86 0.06 2.89
CA GLN A 297 3.00 1.22 3.76
C GLN A 297 1.93 1.23 4.86
N PRO A 298 2.29 1.56 6.11
CA PRO A 298 1.31 1.70 7.18
C PRO A 298 0.38 2.89 6.91
N CYS A 299 -0.92 2.65 7.02
CA CYS A 299 -1.96 3.64 6.80
C CYS A 299 -3.04 3.58 7.89
N SER A 300 -3.70 4.71 8.14
CA SER A 300 -4.96 4.80 8.86
C SER A 300 -6.12 4.69 7.89
N PHE A 301 -6.84 3.57 7.96
CA PHE A 301 -8.12 3.36 7.28
C PHE A 301 -9.22 4.02 8.12
N VAL A 302 -9.85 5.07 7.58
CA VAL A 302 -10.90 5.83 8.27
C VAL A 302 -12.21 5.71 7.49
N LEU A 303 -13.10 4.87 7.99
CA LEU A 303 -14.47 4.74 7.49
C LEU A 303 -15.42 5.54 8.37
N LYS A 304 -16.26 6.37 7.76
CA LYS A 304 -17.35 7.08 8.44
C LYS A 304 -18.67 6.60 7.86
N ILE A 305 -19.66 6.39 8.71
CA ILE A 305 -21.03 6.01 8.32
C ILE A 305 -22.02 6.90 9.06
N TRP A 306 -23.08 7.32 8.36
CA TRP A 306 -24.20 8.06 8.93
C TRP A 306 -25.51 7.64 8.27
N MET A 307 -26.63 7.89 8.95
CA MET A 307 -27.97 7.71 8.36
C MET A 307 -28.39 8.96 7.61
N GLU A 308 -29.11 8.77 6.51
CA GLU A 308 -29.78 9.82 5.74
C GLU A 308 -31.25 9.98 6.17
#